data_AF-A0A4Z0KFM7-F1
#
_entry.id   AF-A0A4Z0KFM7-F1
#
_cell.length_a   1.000
_cell.length_b   1.000
_cell.length_c   1.000
_cell.angle_alpha   90.00
_cell.angle_beta   90.00
_cell.angle_gamma   90.00
#
_symmetry.space_group_name_H-M   'P 1'
#
loop_
_entity.id
_entity.type
_entity.pdbx_description
1 polymer ?
#
loop_
_entity_poly.entity_id
_entity_poly.type
_entity_poly.pdbx_seq_one_letter_code
_entity_poly.pdbx_strand_id
1 'polypeptide(L)' 'MWQAISRLLSEQVGEGEIELRNELPGGEVHAAWHLRYAGHDFFVKCDEREMLRGFTAEADQLELLSRSKTVVVPKVWSLG' A
#
# COMPACT_ATOMS: atom_id res chain seq x y z
N MET A 1 -10.48 7.81 4.92
CA MET A 1 -9.15 7.32 4.48
C MET A 1 -8.47 6.49 5.58
N TRP A 2 -7.99 7.09 6.68
CA TRP A 2 -7.19 6.37 7.68
C TRP A 2 -7.86 5.20 8.40
N GLN A 3 -9.17 5.29 8.71
CA GLN A 3 -9.90 4.14 9.27
C GLN A 3 -9.96 2.95 8.30
N ALA A 4 -10.12 3.21 7.01
CA ALA A 4 -10.12 2.15 5.99
C ALA A 4 -8.74 1.49 5.88
N ILE A 5 -7.66 2.30 5.82
CA ILE A 5 -6.28 1.79 5.80
C ILE A 5 -5.98 0.98 7.07
N SER A 6 -6.36 1.47 8.25
CA SER A 6 -6.15 0.74 9.51
C SER A 6 -6.87 -0.60 9.53
N ARG A 7 -8.10 -0.66 8.99
CA ARG A 7 -8.83 -1.92 8.87
C ARG A 7 -8.13 -2.88 7.91
N LEU A 8 -7.74 -2.43 6.72
CA LEU A 8 -7.02 -3.25 5.75
C LEU A 8 -5.72 -3.81 6.34
N LEU A 9 -4.97 -3.00 7.08
CA LEU A 9 -3.74 -3.45 7.74
C LEU A 9 -4.02 -4.42 8.87
N SER A 10 -5.08 -4.22 9.65
CA SER A 10 -5.45 -5.16 10.71
C SER A 10 -5.79 -6.55 10.18
N GLU A 11 -6.39 -6.62 8.99
CA GLU A 11 -6.70 -7.88 8.29
C GLU A 11 -5.41 -8.59 7.80
N GLN A 12 -4.31 -7.87 7.61
CA GLN A 12 -3.04 -8.42 7.09
C GLN A 12 -2.01 -8.76 8.17
N VAL A 13 -1.82 -7.87 9.16
CA VAL A 13 -0.77 -8.00 10.18
C VAL A 13 -1.31 -8.10 11.61
N GLY A 14 -2.64 -8.12 11.77
CA GLY A 14 -3.31 -8.19 13.08
C GLY A 14 -3.62 -6.81 13.67
N GLU A 15 -4.33 -6.81 14.80
CA GLU A 15 -4.72 -5.57 15.47
C GLU A 15 -3.51 -4.72 15.90
N GLY A 16 -3.66 -3.41 15.73
CA GLY A 16 -2.61 -2.45 16.05
C GLY A 16 -3.02 -1.02 15.72
N GLU A 17 -2.09 -0.10 15.94
CA GLU A 17 -2.32 1.34 15.78
C GLU A 17 -1.34 1.94 14.76
N ILE A 18 -1.77 3.03 14.12
CA ILE A 18 -0.90 3.82 13.25
C ILE A 18 -0.05 4.74 14.12
N GLU A 19 1.25 4.45 14.19
CA GLU A 19 2.25 5.18 14.97
C GLU A 19 2.82 6.39 14.21
N LEU A 20 2.92 6.29 12.87
CA LEU A 20 3.50 7.33 12.04
C LEU A 20 2.76 7.45 10.71
N ARG A 21 2.55 8.69 10.26
CA ARG A 21 1.94 9.05 8.97
C ARG A 21 2.75 10.19 8.38
N ASN A 22 3.63 9.90 7.44
CA ASN A 22 4.43 10.90 6.76
C ASN A 22 4.07 10.93 5.28
N GLU A 23 3.62 12.08 4.78
CA GLU A 23 3.40 12.27 3.36
C GLU A 23 4.74 12.32 2.64
N LEU A 24 4.85 11.60 1.52
CA LEU A 24 6.06 11.55 0.72
C LEU A 24 5.93 12.52 -0.44
N PRO A 25 6.92 13.42 -0.65
CA PRO A 25 6.94 14.27 -1.83
C PRO A 25 7.13 13.43 -3.11
N GLY A 26 6.65 13.94 -4.25
CA GLY A 26 6.84 13.28 -5.55
C GLY A 26 5.77 12.27 -5.94
N GLY A 27 4.61 12.28 -5.27
CA GLY A 27 3.41 11.61 -5.76
C GLY A 27 2.82 12.30 -6.99
N GLU A 28 3.49 12.20 -8.15
CA GLU A 28 3.09 12.92 -9.36
C GLU A 28 1.76 12.43 -9.95
N VAL A 29 1.36 11.19 -9.63
CA VAL A 29 0.11 10.57 -10.10
C VAL A 29 -0.84 10.25 -8.95
N HIS A 30 -0.31 9.82 -7.79
CA HIS A 30 -1.07 9.42 -6.60
C HIS A 30 -0.45 10.00 -5.34
N ALA A 31 -1.27 10.35 -4.34
CA ALA A 31 -0.75 10.71 -3.02
C ALA A 31 -0.05 9.49 -2.39
N ALA A 32 1.18 9.69 -1.91
CA ALA A 32 2.01 8.64 -1.36
C ALA A 32 2.38 8.91 0.10
N TRP A 33 2.33 7.86 0.91
CA TRP A 33 2.57 7.96 2.35
C TRP A 33 3.53 6.88 2.82
N HIS A 34 4.42 7.25 3.73
CA HIS A 34 5.13 6.33 4.60
C HIS A 34 4.34 6.20 5.90
N LEU A 35 3.92 4.98 6.19
CA LEU A 35 3.09 4.64 7.34
C LEU A 35 3.85 3.69 8.25
N ARG A 36 3.78 3.90 9.57
CA ARG A 36 4.15 2.87 10.54
C ARG A 36 2.92 2.39 11.28
N TYR A 37 2.68 1.09 11.24
CA TYR A 37 1.53 0.43 11.87
C TYR A 37 2.00 -0.81 12.61
N ALA A 38 1.70 -0.90 13.90
CA ALA A 38 2.07 -2.03 14.75
C ALA A 38 3.57 -2.43 14.66
N GLY A 39 4.47 -1.45 14.56
CA GLY A 39 5.91 -1.66 14.41
C GLY A 39 6.37 -2.01 12.98
N HIS A 40 5.46 -2.07 12.00
CA HIS A 40 5.77 -2.37 10.60
C HIS A 40 5.68 -1.11 9.72
N ASP A 41 6.65 -0.96 8.82
CA ASP A 41 6.66 0.12 7.83
C ASP A 41 5.91 -0.29 6.55
N PHE A 42 5.02 0.58 6.09
CA PHE A 42 4.24 0.41 4.87
C PHE A 42 4.38 1.63 3.96
N PHE A 43 4.34 1.35 2.65
CA PHE A 43 4.17 2.36 1.62
C PHE A 43 2.72 2.31 1.14
N VAL A 44 2.02 3.44 1.20
CA VAL A 44 0.61 3.54 0.83
C VAL A 44 0.46 4.52 -0.33
N LYS A 45 -0.13 4.06 -1.43
CA LYS A 45 -0.65 4.92 -2.49
C LYS A 45 -2.15 5.13 -2.23
N CYS A 46 -2.62 6.36 -2.37
CA CYS A 46 -4.03 6.68 -2.21
C CYS A 46 -4.47 7.69 -3.28
N ASP A 47 -5.66 7.45 -3.81
CA ASP A 47 -6.27 8.30 -4.83
C ASP A 47 -7.81 8.14 -4.80
N GLU A 48 -8.49 8.78 -5.75
CA GLU A 48 -9.91 8.66 -6.01
C GLU A 48 -10.29 7.21 -6.37
N ARG A 49 -11.53 6.85 -6.03
CA ARG A 49 -12.06 5.49 -6.21
C ARG A 49 -11.99 4.99 -7.65
N GLU A 50 -12.02 5.90 -8.62
CA GLU A 50 -11.92 5.58 -10.06
C GLU A 50 -10.58 4.95 -10.42
N MET A 51 -9.51 5.31 -9.69
CA MET A 51 -8.17 4.76 -9.87
C MET A 51 -7.99 3.36 -9.29
N LEU A 52 -8.99 2.79 -8.61
CA LEU A 52 -8.91 1.43 -8.05
C LEU A 52 -8.56 0.39 -9.11
N ARG A 53 -9.07 0.54 -10.34
CA ARG A 53 -8.69 -0.36 -11.45
C ARG A 53 -7.21 -0.27 -11.80
N GLY A 54 -6.63 0.92 -11.72
CA GLY A 54 -5.19 1.15 -11.90
C GLY A 54 -4.38 0.44 -10.83
N PHE A 55 -4.78 0.57 -9.55
CA PHE A 55 -4.11 -0.12 -8.46
C PHE A 55 -4.25 -1.64 -8.53
N THR A 56 -5.39 -2.18 -8.97
CA THR A 56 -5.54 -3.61 -9.23
C THR A 56 -4.56 -4.08 -10.32
N ALA A 57 -4.47 -3.36 -11.44
CA ALA A 57 -3.55 -3.70 -12.51
C ALA A 57 -2.08 -3.63 -12.05
N GLU A 58 -1.71 -2.63 -11.25
CA GLU A 58 -0.37 -2.53 -10.67
C GLU A 58 -0.05 -3.72 -9.77
N ALA A 59 -0.98 -4.11 -8.89
CA ALA A 59 -0.79 -5.25 -8.00
C ALA A 59 -0.58 -6.56 -8.77
N ASP A 60 -1.38 -6.78 -9.81
CA ASP A 60 -1.25 -7.95 -10.69
C ASP A 60 0.11 -7.98 -11.40
N GLN A 61 0.61 -6.82 -11.85
CA GLN A 61 1.93 -6.70 -12.48
C GLN A 61 3.06 -7.00 -11.50
N LEU A 62 2.99 -6.47 -10.27
CA LEU A 62 3.99 -6.73 -9.22
C LEU A 62 4.00 -8.22 -8.83
N GLU A 63 2.84 -8.84 -8.69
CA GLU A 63 2.72 -10.28 -8.40
C GLU A 63 3.31 -11.13 -9.53
N LEU A 64 3.04 -10.78 -10.78
CA LEU A 64 3.64 -11.47 -11.95
C LEU A 64 5.17 -11.33 -11.96
N LEU A 65 5.70 -10.13 -11.73
CA LEU A 65 7.14 -9.89 -11.68
C LEU A 65 7.80 -10.65 -10.52
N SER A 66 7.18 -10.67 -9.34
CA SER A 66 7.66 -11.41 -8.17
C SER A 66 7.88 -12.90 -8.48
N ARG A 67 6.92 -13.51 -9.19
CA ARG A 67 6.99 -14.93 -9.60
C ARG A 67 8.14 -15.22 -10.56
N SER A 68 8.57 -14.24 -11.36
CA SER A 68 9.68 -14.41 -12.29
C SER A 68 11.03 -14.62 -11.58
N LYS A 69 11.16 -14.16 -10.33
CA LYS A 69 12.42 -14.16 -9.54
C LYS A 69 13.60 -13.50 -10.26
N THR A 70 13.32 -12.59 -11.21
CA THR A 70 14.35 -11.88 -11.98
C THR A 70 14.73 -10.53 -11.38
N VAL A 71 13.78 -9.89 -10.71
CA VAL A 71 13.94 -8.57 -10.06
C VAL A 71 13.26 -8.59 -8.70
N VAL A 72 13.79 -7.77 -7.77
CA VAL A 72 13.15 -7.55 -6.47
C VAL A 72 12.04 -6.53 -6.65
N VAL A 73 10.83 -6.89 -6.24
CA VAL A 73 9.64 -6.04 -6.32
C VAL A 73 9.00 -5.90 -4.94
N PRO A 74 8.31 -4.78 -4.65
CA PRO A 74 7.57 -4.63 -3.41
C PRO A 74 6.44 -5.67 -3.29
N LYS A 75 6.26 -6.20 -2.09
CA LYS A 75 5.13 -7.07 -1.76
C LYS A 75 3.86 -6.22 -1.62
N VAL A 76 2.81 -6.59 -2.34
CA VAL A 76 1.49 -6.01 -2.17
C VAL A 76 0.81 -6.64 -0.95
N TRP A 77 0.30 -5.80 -0.06
CA TRP A 77 -0.37 -6.24 1.17
C TRP A 77 -1.89 -6.23 1.03
N SER A 78 -2.46 -5.15 0.49
CA SER A 78 -3.90 -5.01 0.34
C SER A 78 -4.27 -3.96 -0.72
N LEU A 79 -5.51 -4.01 -1.19
CA LEU A 79 -6.17 -3.04 -2.07
C LEU A 79 -7.57 -2.75 -1.51
N GLY A 80 -8.06 -1.51 -1.60
CA GLY A 80 -9.40 -1.15 -1.12
C GLY A 80 -9.76 0.32 -1.29
#